data_AF-A0AAX3G5V1-F1
#
_entry.id   AF-A0AAX3G5V1-F1
#
_cell.length_a   1.000
_cell.length_b   1.000
_cell.length_c   1.000
_cell.angle_alpha   90.00
_cell.angle_beta   90.00
_cell.angle_gamma   90.00
#
_symmetry.space_group_name_H-M   'P 1'
#
loop_
_entity.id
_entity.type
_entity.pdbx_description
1 polymer ?
#
loop_
_entity_poly.entity_id
_entity_poly.type
_entity_poly.pdbx_seq_one_letter_code
_entity_poly.pdbx_strand_id
1 'polypeptide(L)'
;MTDRFLLYIDILGFTDMVRKEPRKVARIYSILDTLNVHQHNSFKTIVFSDTVLVYNIEPPSNDAEREYLVWYLTEFAEDLHHRLTGQDIYFRAVLVAGDFSHYDLKHVECFYGSALISAYLAEKDIPSLGLFMDHECVKYNQFFRLAPFNADYSFVYLNRSLEQLNQHTGGRFPADDYQMHMGDIAPYVTWQVRFLQDIHSQMRNHPVPHVRTKFLAAWDFYKQRYPEMLGVLEENEFSVRSLGRAPDWDDLDKYMKRDISYFKRIGSGTKLSKAITSPNKFKHKFSKSFKG
;
A
#
# COMPACT_ATOMS: atom_id res chain seq x y z
N MET A 1 17.15 -23.32 7.34
CA MET A 1 16.94 -22.65 6.04
C MET A 1 17.02 -21.16 6.29
N THR A 2 17.66 -20.44 5.37
CA THR A 2 17.96 -18.99 5.45
C THR A 2 16.80 -18.17 4.90
N ASP A 3 15.58 -18.48 5.35
CA ASP A 3 14.37 -17.91 4.76
C ASP A 3 14.33 -16.40 5.03
N ARG A 4 14.28 -15.64 3.94
CA ARG A 4 14.03 -14.20 3.97
C ARG A 4 12.54 -13.96 3.72
N PHE A 5 12.08 -12.79 4.13
CA PHE A 5 10.78 -12.27 3.80
C PHE A 5 10.92 -11.23 2.69
N LEU A 6 10.07 -11.37 1.68
CA LEU A 6 10.05 -10.49 0.52
C LEU A 6 8.63 -9.94 0.36
N LEU A 7 8.52 -8.62 0.46
CA LEU A 7 7.35 -7.87 0.04
C LEU A 7 7.54 -7.46 -1.42
N TYR A 8 6.74 -8.04 -2.30
CA TYR A 8 6.63 -7.67 -3.70
C TYR A 8 5.41 -6.77 -3.88
N ILE A 9 5.56 -5.60 -4.49
CA ILE A 9 4.46 -4.68 -4.78
C ILE A 9 4.47 -4.36 -6.28
N ASP A 10 3.31 -4.52 -6.92
CA ASP A 10 3.03 -4.07 -8.27
C ASP A 10 2.07 -2.87 -8.25
N ILE A 11 2.47 -1.78 -8.90
CA ILE A 11 1.62 -0.59 -9.05
C ILE A 11 0.66 -0.79 -10.23
N LEU A 12 -0.64 -0.88 -9.93
CA LEU A 12 -1.66 -1.17 -10.94
C LEU A 12 -1.85 -0.01 -11.93
N GLY A 13 -1.96 -0.35 -13.22
CA GLY A 13 -2.20 0.64 -14.28
C GLY A 13 -0.97 1.47 -14.66
N PHE A 14 0.23 1.08 -14.22
CA PHE A 14 1.46 1.85 -14.43
C PHE A 14 1.81 2.09 -15.89
N THR A 15 1.61 1.10 -16.76
CA THR A 15 1.83 1.26 -18.21
C THR A 15 1.00 2.41 -18.80
N ASP A 16 -0.26 2.54 -18.40
CA ASP A 16 -1.11 3.65 -18.81
C ASP A 16 -0.64 4.98 -18.22
N MET A 17 -0.22 4.98 -16.95
CA MET A 17 0.32 6.17 -16.28
C MET A 17 1.60 6.70 -16.97
N VAL A 18 2.52 5.83 -17.37
CA VAL A 18 3.73 6.22 -18.11
C VAL A 18 3.37 6.91 -19.43
N ARG A 19 2.36 6.39 -20.14
CA ARG A 19 1.97 6.89 -21.47
C ARG A 19 1.15 8.18 -21.41
N LYS A 20 0.23 8.28 -20.44
CA LYS A 20 -0.80 9.33 -20.40
C LYS A 20 -0.58 10.36 -19.30
N GLU A 21 0.03 9.96 -18.18
CA GLU A 21 0.13 10.75 -16.95
C GLU A 21 1.53 10.68 -16.31
N PRO A 22 2.62 11.03 -17.03
CA PRO A 22 3.97 10.80 -16.53
C PRO A 22 4.30 11.59 -15.24
N ARG A 23 3.56 12.66 -14.94
CA ARG A 23 3.64 13.35 -13.63
C ARG A 23 3.22 12.45 -12.45
N LYS A 24 2.27 11.54 -12.67
CA LYS A 24 1.81 10.55 -11.68
C LYS A 24 2.92 9.52 -11.39
N VAL A 25 3.71 9.15 -12.40
CA VAL A 25 4.92 8.32 -12.21
C VAL A 25 5.95 9.03 -11.33
N ALA A 26 6.24 10.31 -11.60
CA ALA A 26 7.16 11.09 -10.76
C ALA A 26 6.66 11.21 -9.31
N ARG A 27 5.34 11.34 -9.13
CA ARG A 27 4.69 11.31 -7.81
C ARG A 27 4.91 9.98 -7.11
N ILE A 28 4.64 8.85 -7.76
CA ILE A 28 4.85 7.50 -7.21
C ILE A 28 6.27 7.36 -6.70
N TYR A 29 7.27 7.63 -7.53
CA TYR A 29 8.66 7.52 -7.12
C TYR A 29 9.04 8.46 -5.98
N SER A 30 8.45 9.66 -5.93
CA SER A 30 8.68 10.58 -4.81
C SER A 30 7.98 10.14 -3.52
N ILE A 31 6.84 9.46 -3.60
CA ILE A 31 6.19 8.82 -2.44
C ILE A 31 7.09 7.66 -1.95
N LEU A 32 7.52 6.78 -2.86
CA LEU A 32 8.41 5.65 -2.54
C LEU A 32 9.71 6.10 -1.88
N ASP A 33 10.31 7.20 -2.32
CA ASP A 33 11.54 7.78 -1.75
C ASP A 33 11.36 8.29 -0.30
N THR A 34 10.12 8.54 0.12
CA THR A 34 9.79 9.05 1.48
C THR A 34 9.20 7.99 2.41
N LEU A 35 9.12 6.74 1.98
CA LEU A 35 8.60 5.64 2.81
C LEU A 35 9.48 5.42 4.05
N ASN A 36 8.84 5.00 5.13
CA ASN A 36 9.50 4.68 6.40
C ASN A 36 10.57 3.57 6.28
N VAL A 37 10.46 2.66 5.31
CA VAL A 37 11.44 1.58 5.06
C VAL A 37 12.89 2.07 5.01
N HIS A 38 13.14 3.26 4.44
CA HIS A 38 14.49 3.81 4.29
C HIS A 38 15.14 4.24 5.61
N GLN A 39 14.36 4.25 6.70
CA GLN A 39 14.84 4.54 8.06
C GLN A 39 15.21 3.26 8.83
N HIS A 40 14.92 2.08 8.27
CA HIS A 40 15.18 0.80 8.91
C HIS A 40 16.38 0.08 8.29
N ASN A 41 17.46 -0.03 9.05
CA ASN A 41 18.70 -0.69 8.62
C ASN A 41 18.55 -2.19 8.35
N SER A 42 17.45 -2.82 8.77
CA SER A 42 17.19 -4.24 8.56
C SER A 42 16.65 -4.55 7.16
N PHE A 43 16.26 -3.54 6.38
CA PHE A 43 15.60 -3.72 5.09
C PHE A 43 16.33 -3.01 3.95
N LYS A 44 16.14 -3.54 2.75
CA LYS A 44 16.53 -2.89 1.50
C LYS A 44 15.32 -2.82 0.57
N THR A 45 15.33 -1.79 -0.26
CA THR A 45 14.28 -1.52 -1.25
C THR A 45 14.88 -1.49 -2.64
N ILE A 46 14.26 -2.17 -3.59
CA ILE A 46 14.57 -2.10 -5.02
C ILE A 46 13.32 -1.61 -5.74
N VAL A 47 13.46 -0.59 -6.58
CA VAL A 47 12.36 -0.07 -7.42
C VAL A 47 12.74 -0.21 -8.88
N PHE A 48 11.96 -0.94 -9.65
CA PHE A 48 12.11 -1.05 -11.11
C PHE A 48 10.75 -0.96 -11.78
N SER A 49 10.55 0.06 -12.63
CA SER A 49 9.25 0.31 -13.29
C SER A 49 8.11 0.43 -12.25
N ASP A 50 7.11 -0.45 -12.35
CA ASP A 50 5.95 -0.64 -11.49
C ASP A 50 6.22 -1.50 -10.27
N THR A 51 7.34 -2.23 -10.25
CA THR A 51 7.65 -3.19 -9.20
C THR A 51 8.50 -2.56 -8.11
N VAL A 52 8.08 -2.77 -6.87
CA VAL A 52 8.84 -2.44 -5.66
C VAL A 52 9.07 -3.72 -4.88
N LEU A 53 10.33 -4.00 -4.54
CA LEU A 53 10.74 -5.10 -3.68
C LEU A 53 11.23 -4.52 -2.37
N VAL A 54 10.73 -5.04 -1.24
CA VAL A 54 11.29 -4.77 0.08
C VAL A 54 11.59 -6.09 0.77
N TYR A 55 12.80 -6.25 1.27
CA TYR A 55 13.22 -7.51 1.91
C TYR A 55 14.21 -7.26 3.04
N ASN A 56 14.29 -8.21 3.97
CA ASN A 56 15.24 -8.18 5.06
C ASN A 56 16.67 -8.52 4.60
N ILE A 57 17.66 -7.78 5.09
CA ILE A 57 19.08 -7.93 4.72
C ILE A 57 19.73 -9.15 5.36
N GLU A 58 19.39 -9.45 6.61
CA GLU A 58 19.92 -10.60 7.33
C GLU A 58 18.79 -11.61 7.59
N PRO A 59 19.03 -12.92 7.40
CA PRO A 59 18.06 -13.94 7.77
C PRO A 59 17.73 -13.88 9.27
N PRO A 60 16.46 -14.09 9.67
CA PRO A 60 16.07 -14.08 11.06
C PRO A 60 16.61 -15.29 11.81
N SER A 61 17.06 -15.04 13.03
CA SER A 61 17.70 -16.03 13.92
C SER A 61 16.69 -16.78 14.79
N ASN A 62 15.54 -16.18 15.07
CA ASN A 62 14.51 -16.69 15.98
C ASN A 62 13.11 -16.17 15.57
N ASP A 63 12.06 -16.66 16.23
CA ASP A 63 10.67 -16.30 15.90
C ASP A 63 10.36 -14.84 16.18
N ALA A 64 10.92 -14.23 17.24
CA ALA A 64 10.70 -12.81 17.52
C ALA A 64 11.26 -11.91 16.41
N GLU A 65 12.40 -12.28 15.82
CA GLU A 65 12.93 -11.62 14.62
C GLU A 65 12.01 -11.84 13.42
N ARG A 66 11.43 -13.04 13.24
CA ARG A 66 10.48 -13.29 12.14
C ARG A 66 9.22 -12.45 12.28
N GLU A 67 8.66 -12.37 13.48
CA GLU A 67 7.52 -11.52 13.81
C GLU A 67 7.81 -10.05 13.53
N TYR A 68 8.98 -9.56 13.97
CA TYR A 68 9.44 -8.20 13.68
C TYR A 68 9.50 -7.94 12.17
N LEU A 69 10.13 -8.83 11.41
CA LEU A 69 10.30 -8.65 9.96
C LEU A 69 8.96 -8.67 9.21
N VAL A 70 8.08 -9.63 9.51
CA VAL A 70 6.74 -9.72 8.90
C VAL A 70 5.89 -8.50 9.26
N TRP A 71 5.95 -8.05 10.51
CA TRP A 71 5.24 -6.86 10.96
C TRP A 71 5.68 -5.62 10.18
N TYR A 72 6.98 -5.32 10.13
CA TYR A 72 7.47 -4.12 9.46
C TYR A 72 7.24 -4.14 7.94
N LEU A 73 7.39 -5.28 7.27
CA LEU A 73 7.03 -5.41 5.85
C LEU A 73 5.54 -5.13 5.62
N THR A 74 4.67 -5.60 6.52
CA THR A 74 3.24 -5.31 6.45
C THR A 74 2.94 -3.82 6.71
N GLU A 75 3.64 -3.19 7.66
CA GLU A 75 3.52 -1.74 7.89
C GLU A 75 4.03 -0.90 6.72
N PHE A 76 5.04 -1.36 5.98
CA PHE A 76 5.47 -0.65 4.77
C PHE A 76 4.39 -0.67 3.69
N ALA A 77 3.67 -1.79 3.54
CA ALA A 77 2.51 -1.86 2.65
C ALA A 77 1.36 -0.94 3.14
N GLU A 78 1.13 -0.87 4.45
CA GLU A 78 0.12 0.04 5.03
C GLU A 78 0.49 1.53 4.86
N ASP A 79 1.74 1.92 5.11
CA ASP A 79 2.23 3.29 4.91
C ASP A 79 2.09 3.69 3.44
N LEU A 80 2.51 2.82 2.52
CA LEU A 80 2.31 3.05 1.10
C LEU A 80 0.82 3.19 0.75
N HIS A 81 -0.02 2.29 1.27
CA HIS A 81 -1.47 2.34 1.09
C HIS A 81 -2.08 3.67 1.55
N HIS A 82 -1.69 4.14 2.73
CA HIS A 82 -2.11 5.43 3.27
C HIS A 82 -1.70 6.60 2.35
N ARG A 83 -0.45 6.64 1.89
CA ARG A 83 0.07 7.74 1.06
C ARG A 83 -0.50 7.78 -0.36
N LEU A 84 -0.89 6.62 -0.90
CA LEU A 84 -1.52 6.52 -2.22
C LEU A 84 -3.02 6.83 -2.18
N THR A 85 -3.64 6.84 -1.00
CA THR A 85 -5.06 7.18 -0.85
C THR A 85 -5.36 8.58 -1.39
N GLY A 86 -6.43 8.71 -2.19
CA GLY A 86 -6.81 9.95 -2.85
C GLY A 86 -5.93 10.38 -4.04
N GLN A 87 -5.02 9.51 -4.49
CA GLN A 87 -4.14 9.76 -5.64
C GLN A 87 -4.56 9.03 -6.92
N ASP A 88 -5.64 8.23 -6.87
CA ASP A 88 -6.07 7.30 -7.92
C ASP A 88 -4.95 6.32 -8.33
N ILE A 89 -4.13 5.91 -7.36
CA ILE A 89 -3.05 4.94 -7.52
C ILE A 89 -3.34 3.79 -6.57
N TYR A 90 -3.29 2.57 -7.09
CA TYR A 90 -3.56 1.36 -6.34
C TYR A 90 -2.43 0.38 -6.58
N PHE A 91 -2.25 -0.57 -5.67
CA PHE A 91 -1.24 -1.60 -5.81
C PHE A 91 -1.80 -2.97 -5.47
N ARG A 92 -1.10 -3.99 -5.94
CA ARG A 92 -1.21 -5.36 -5.48
C ARG A 92 0.12 -5.76 -4.87
N ALA A 93 0.09 -6.34 -3.68
CA ALA A 93 1.29 -6.77 -3.00
C ALA A 93 1.18 -8.21 -2.53
N VAL A 94 2.31 -8.90 -2.53
CA VAL A 94 2.44 -10.27 -2.00
C VAL A 94 3.62 -10.28 -1.04
N LEU A 95 3.39 -10.75 0.18
CA LEU A 95 4.42 -11.01 1.18
C LEU A 95 4.67 -12.51 1.25
N VAL A 96 5.89 -12.93 0.94
CA VAL A 96 6.29 -14.34 0.90
C VAL A 96 7.53 -14.59 1.76
N ALA A 97 7.69 -15.84 2.19
CA ALA A 97 8.93 -16.35 2.77
C ALA A 97 9.69 -17.20 1.74
N GLY A 98 11.02 -17.14 1.76
CA GLY A 98 11.87 -18.01 0.97
C GLY A 98 13.25 -17.42 0.69
N ASP A 99 14.01 -18.10 -0.17
CA ASP A 99 15.35 -17.65 -0.53
C ASP A 99 15.27 -16.40 -1.42
N PHE A 100 16.09 -15.41 -1.09
CA PHE A 100 16.30 -14.21 -1.88
C PHE A 100 17.76 -13.76 -1.75
N SER A 101 18.42 -13.58 -2.89
CA SER A 101 19.81 -13.10 -2.97
C SER A 101 19.84 -11.76 -3.64
N HIS A 102 20.61 -10.82 -3.09
CA HIS A 102 20.89 -9.54 -3.70
C HIS A 102 22.36 -9.15 -3.50
N TYR A 103 23.07 -8.92 -4.59
CA TYR A 103 24.49 -8.56 -4.58
C TYR A 103 24.89 -7.76 -5.82
N ASP A 104 25.98 -7.02 -5.69
CA ASP A 104 26.58 -6.26 -6.78
C ASP A 104 27.72 -7.05 -7.44
N LEU A 105 27.67 -7.16 -8.76
CA LEU A 105 28.85 -7.44 -9.58
C LEU A 105 29.50 -6.11 -9.98
N LYS A 106 30.70 -6.16 -10.55
CA LYS A 106 31.49 -4.96 -10.93
C LYS A 106 30.70 -3.90 -11.73
N HIS A 107 29.73 -4.33 -12.53
CA HIS A 107 28.99 -3.46 -13.46
C HIS A 107 27.46 -3.67 -13.43
N VAL A 108 26.95 -4.55 -12.57
CA VAL A 108 25.53 -4.90 -12.56
C VAL A 108 25.08 -5.32 -11.17
N GLU A 109 23.95 -4.78 -10.75
CA GLU A 109 23.22 -5.18 -9.55
C GLU A 109 22.38 -6.42 -9.89
N CYS A 110 22.48 -7.48 -9.09
CA CYS A 110 21.86 -8.78 -9.37
C CYS A 110 21.00 -9.23 -8.19
N PHE A 111 19.74 -9.56 -8.46
CA PHE A 111 18.85 -10.18 -7.48
C PHE A 111 18.06 -11.35 -8.08
N TYR A 112 17.93 -12.43 -7.32
CA TYR A 112 17.16 -13.62 -7.70
C TYR A 112 16.77 -14.43 -6.46
N GLY A 113 15.81 -15.34 -6.59
CA GLY A 113 15.43 -16.25 -5.52
C GLY A 113 14.06 -16.87 -5.73
N SER A 114 13.78 -17.94 -4.99
CA SER A 114 12.47 -18.61 -5.01
C SER A 114 11.36 -17.70 -4.47
N ALA A 115 11.66 -16.85 -3.49
CA ALA A 115 10.73 -15.85 -2.99
C ALA A 115 10.27 -14.89 -4.09
N LEU A 116 11.21 -14.39 -4.91
CA LEU A 116 10.88 -13.47 -6.01
C LEU A 116 10.01 -14.15 -7.08
N ILE A 117 10.33 -15.39 -7.44
CA ILE A 117 9.57 -16.16 -8.43
C ILE A 117 8.14 -16.41 -7.90
N SER A 118 8.02 -16.84 -6.65
CA SER A 118 6.73 -17.15 -6.03
C SER A 118 5.85 -15.91 -5.96
N ALA A 119 6.39 -14.78 -5.50
CA ALA A 119 5.66 -13.52 -5.43
C ALA A 119 5.24 -13.00 -6.83
N TYR A 120 6.12 -13.09 -7.82
CA TYR A 120 5.82 -12.71 -9.21
C TYR A 120 4.70 -13.54 -9.84
N LEU A 121 4.71 -14.86 -9.60
CA LEU A 121 3.66 -15.73 -10.12
C LEU A 121 2.33 -15.47 -9.39
N ALA A 122 2.36 -15.35 -8.06
CA ALA A 122 1.18 -15.08 -7.26
C ALA A 122 0.51 -13.74 -7.62
N GLU A 123 1.30 -12.68 -7.81
CA GLU A 123 0.80 -11.36 -8.21
C GLU A 123 -0.10 -11.45 -9.45
N LYS A 124 0.33 -12.20 -10.46
CA LYS A 124 -0.44 -12.34 -11.72
C LYS A 124 -1.77 -13.04 -11.53
N ASP A 125 -1.82 -14.02 -10.64
CA ASP A 125 -2.98 -14.89 -10.44
C ASP A 125 -4.01 -14.28 -9.47
N ILE A 126 -3.59 -13.36 -8.59
CA ILE A 126 -4.50 -12.69 -7.66
C ILE A 126 -5.35 -11.64 -8.42
N PRO A 127 -6.67 -11.82 -8.57
CA PRO A 127 -7.52 -10.91 -9.34
C PRO A 127 -8.06 -9.77 -8.47
N SER A 128 -7.25 -9.24 -7.56
CA SER A 128 -7.65 -8.21 -6.59
C SER A 128 -6.52 -7.18 -6.38
N LEU A 129 -6.68 -6.27 -5.43
CA LEU A 129 -5.69 -5.28 -5.00
C LEU A 129 -5.51 -5.36 -3.47
N GLY A 130 -4.49 -4.68 -2.95
CA GLY A 130 -4.12 -4.76 -1.53
C GLY A 130 -3.00 -5.77 -1.30
N LEU A 131 -2.84 -6.20 -0.05
CA LEU A 131 -1.76 -7.10 0.38
C LEU A 131 -2.28 -8.53 0.60
N PHE A 132 -1.53 -9.49 0.08
CA PHE A 132 -1.75 -10.93 0.24
C PHE A 132 -0.52 -11.52 0.91
N MET A 133 -0.72 -12.27 1.99
CA MET A 133 0.33 -12.82 2.83
C MET A 133 0.33 -14.34 2.71
N ASP A 134 1.48 -14.89 2.35
CA ASP A 134 1.73 -16.32 2.30
C ASP A 134 1.52 -16.95 3.68
N HIS A 135 0.96 -18.16 3.73
CA HIS A 135 0.69 -18.86 5.00
C HIS A 135 1.93 -19.11 5.86
N GLU A 136 3.13 -19.17 5.29
CA GLU A 136 4.37 -19.20 6.06
C GLU A 136 4.65 -17.87 6.77
N CYS A 137 4.27 -16.74 6.18
CA CYS A 137 4.35 -15.43 6.82
C CYS A 137 3.22 -15.22 7.85
N VAL A 138 2.03 -15.77 7.61
CA VAL A 138 0.87 -15.65 8.51
C VAL A 138 1.18 -16.13 9.93
N LYS A 139 2.05 -17.15 10.08
CA LYS A 139 2.49 -17.68 11.39
C LYS A 139 3.14 -16.62 12.28
N TYR A 140 3.72 -15.58 11.69
CA TYR A 140 4.44 -14.51 12.38
C TYR A 140 3.69 -13.17 12.34
N ASN A 141 2.46 -13.14 11.79
CA ASN A 141 1.63 -11.94 11.80
C ASN A 141 0.99 -11.75 13.19
N GLN A 142 1.33 -10.65 13.86
CA GLN A 142 0.84 -10.35 15.21
C GLN A 142 -0.34 -9.35 15.21
N PHE A 143 -0.34 -8.37 14.31
CA PHE A 143 -1.17 -7.17 14.45
C PHE A 143 -2.27 -7.03 13.41
N PHE A 144 -2.05 -7.53 12.19
CA PHE A 144 -2.99 -7.30 11.10
C PHE A 144 -4.08 -8.35 11.09
N ARG A 145 -5.30 -7.92 10.77
CA ARG A 145 -6.40 -8.86 10.52
C ARG A 145 -6.22 -9.48 9.15
N LEU A 146 -6.61 -10.75 9.08
CA LEU A 146 -6.50 -11.58 7.90
C LEU A 146 -7.87 -12.15 7.52
N ALA A 147 -8.07 -12.38 6.22
CA ALA A 147 -9.13 -13.24 5.70
C ALA A 147 -8.52 -14.30 4.78
N PRO A 148 -8.98 -15.56 4.81
CA PRO A 148 -8.55 -16.55 3.83
C PRO A 148 -8.86 -16.06 2.41
N PHE A 149 -7.90 -16.18 1.49
CA PHE A 149 -8.10 -15.86 0.08
C PHE A 149 -8.07 -17.13 -0.78
N ASN A 150 -7.01 -17.93 -0.66
CA ASN A 150 -6.90 -19.24 -1.32
C ASN A 150 -6.10 -20.23 -0.45
N ALA A 151 -5.62 -21.32 -1.04
CA ALA A 151 -4.86 -22.35 -0.32
C ALA A 151 -3.50 -21.87 0.22
N ASP A 152 -2.93 -20.83 -0.40
CA ASP A 152 -1.56 -20.39 -0.15
C ASP A 152 -1.50 -19.01 0.53
N TYR A 153 -2.53 -18.19 0.34
CA TYR A 153 -2.53 -16.78 0.72
C TYR A 153 -3.76 -16.38 1.55
N SER A 154 -3.51 -15.43 2.45
CA SER A 154 -4.52 -14.67 3.17
C SER A 154 -4.51 -13.20 2.74
N PHE A 155 -5.68 -12.60 2.59
CA PHE A 155 -5.83 -11.15 2.41
C PHE A 155 -5.56 -10.42 3.71
N VAL A 156 -4.78 -9.33 3.65
CA VAL A 156 -4.42 -8.52 4.82
C VAL A 156 -5.23 -7.22 4.83
N TYR A 157 -5.96 -6.97 5.91
CA TYR A 157 -6.64 -5.70 6.10
C TYR A 157 -5.66 -4.60 6.54
N LEU A 158 -5.21 -3.78 5.59
CA LEU A 158 -4.33 -2.62 5.84
C LEU A 158 -5.05 -1.45 6.54
N ASN A 159 -6.32 -1.60 6.92
CA ASN A 159 -7.13 -0.54 7.48
C ASN A 159 -7.22 -0.67 9.00
N ARG A 160 -6.09 -0.49 9.71
CA ARG A 160 -6.03 -0.67 11.18
C ARG A 160 -6.99 0.24 11.94
N SER A 161 -7.12 1.51 11.57
CA SER A 161 -8.06 2.44 12.21
C SER A 161 -9.54 2.04 12.05
N LEU A 162 -9.95 1.48 10.91
CA LEU A 162 -11.30 0.91 10.76
C LEU A 162 -11.49 -0.32 11.63
N GLU A 163 -10.49 -1.19 11.72
CA GLU A 163 -10.55 -2.36 12.60
C GLU A 163 -10.62 -1.94 14.08
N GLN A 164 -9.82 -0.95 14.51
CA GLN A 164 -9.84 -0.39 15.86
C GLN A 164 -11.20 0.21 16.18
N LEU A 165 -11.75 1.02 15.27
CA LEU A 165 -13.08 1.58 15.42
C LEU A 165 -14.14 0.47 15.53
N ASN A 166 -14.12 -0.51 14.63
CA ASN A 166 -15.06 -1.62 14.64
C ASN A 166 -14.99 -2.46 15.93
N GLN A 167 -13.79 -2.70 16.46
CA GLN A 167 -13.63 -3.36 17.75
C GLN A 167 -14.20 -2.53 18.89
N HIS A 168 -13.92 -1.23 18.88
CA HIS A 168 -14.33 -0.31 19.93
C HIS A 168 -15.86 -0.13 19.98
N THR A 169 -16.54 -0.12 18.83
CA THR A 169 -18.01 -0.02 18.73
C THR A 169 -18.72 -1.38 18.86
N GLY A 170 -17.97 -2.49 18.98
CA GLY A 170 -18.53 -3.83 18.94
C GLY A 170 -19.21 -4.17 17.61
N GLY A 171 -18.79 -3.53 16.51
CA GLY A 171 -19.32 -3.71 15.17
C GLY A 171 -20.65 -3.02 14.89
N ARG A 172 -21.13 -2.16 15.81
CA ARG A 172 -22.42 -1.48 15.69
C ARG A 172 -22.25 -0.06 15.19
N PHE A 173 -23.02 0.31 14.17
CA PHE A 173 -22.99 1.65 13.57
C PHE A 173 -24.41 2.16 13.24
N PRO A 174 -24.68 3.48 13.33
CA PRO A 174 -23.82 4.51 13.89
C PRO A 174 -23.49 4.26 15.36
N ALA A 175 -22.29 4.63 15.78
CA ALA A 175 -21.85 4.38 17.13
C ALA A 175 -22.52 5.39 18.09
N ASP A 176 -23.35 4.88 19.00
CA ASP A 176 -24.03 5.66 20.03
C ASP A 176 -23.03 6.04 21.13
N ASP A 177 -23.04 7.30 21.54
CA ASP A 177 -22.29 7.87 22.68
C ASP A 177 -20.77 8.08 22.49
N TYR A 178 -20.38 9.30 22.12
CA TYR A 178 -18.97 9.69 22.02
C TYR A 178 -18.77 11.13 22.50
N GLN A 179 -18.27 11.25 23.72
CA GLN A 179 -17.47 12.40 24.16
C GLN A 179 -15.97 12.18 23.88
N MET A 180 -15.57 11.08 23.23
CA MET A 180 -14.18 10.75 22.90
C MET A 180 -13.76 11.32 21.54
N HIS A 181 -12.49 11.71 21.45
CA HIS A 181 -11.84 12.13 20.21
C HIS A 181 -11.56 10.91 19.31
N MET A 182 -12.05 10.92 18.08
CA MET A 182 -11.82 9.84 17.11
C MET A 182 -10.35 9.71 16.72
N GLY A 183 -9.59 10.80 16.80
CA GLY A 183 -8.15 10.80 16.60
C GLY A 183 -7.40 9.89 17.57
N ASP A 184 -7.93 9.67 18.77
CA ASP A 184 -7.31 8.81 19.78
C ASP A 184 -7.62 7.32 19.54
N ILE A 185 -8.78 7.00 18.97
CA ILE A 185 -9.23 5.62 18.72
C ILE A 185 -8.76 5.13 17.35
N ALA A 186 -8.95 5.96 16.33
CA ALA A 186 -8.88 5.60 14.93
C ALA A 186 -8.33 6.79 14.10
N PRO A 187 -7.05 7.18 14.30
CA PRO A 187 -6.48 8.41 13.75
C PRO A 187 -6.54 8.53 12.22
N TYR A 188 -6.57 7.40 11.50
CA TYR A 188 -6.58 7.37 10.04
C TYR A 188 -7.93 6.99 9.43
N VAL A 189 -9.01 6.98 10.22
CA VAL A 189 -10.34 6.58 9.77
C VAL A 189 -10.81 7.36 8.54
N THR A 190 -10.55 8.67 8.46
CA THR A 190 -10.97 9.51 7.33
C THR A 190 -10.30 9.09 6.03
N TRP A 191 -8.98 8.80 6.04
CA TRP A 191 -8.26 8.24 4.90
C TRP A 191 -8.81 6.87 4.51
N GLN A 192 -9.08 6.01 5.49
CA GLN A 192 -9.53 4.65 5.22
C GLN A 192 -10.96 4.63 4.65
N VAL A 193 -11.86 5.51 5.12
CA VAL A 193 -13.17 5.71 4.49
C VAL A 193 -13.04 6.32 3.10
N ARG A 194 -12.12 7.27 2.89
CA ARG A 194 -11.83 7.81 1.56
C ARG A 194 -11.38 6.72 0.59
N PHE A 195 -10.52 5.81 1.03
CA PHE A 195 -10.10 4.67 0.23
C PHE A 195 -11.28 3.74 -0.12
N LEU A 196 -12.14 3.43 0.86
CA LEU A 196 -13.34 2.62 0.60
C LEU A 196 -14.28 3.29 -0.40
N GLN A 197 -14.46 4.62 -0.31
CA GLN A 197 -15.22 5.40 -1.30
C GLN A 197 -14.60 5.28 -2.70
N ASP A 198 -13.27 5.41 -2.78
CA ASP A 198 -12.54 5.30 -4.04
C ASP A 198 -12.71 3.89 -4.64
N ILE A 199 -12.52 2.80 -3.88
CA ILE A 199 -12.79 1.42 -4.34
C ILE A 199 -14.22 1.29 -4.84
N HIS A 200 -15.19 1.74 -4.04
CA HIS A 200 -16.61 1.58 -4.33
C HIS A 200 -17.00 2.23 -5.66
N SER A 201 -16.51 3.44 -5.88
CA SER A 201 -16.67 4.14 -7.15
C SER A 201 -16.02 3.37 -8.30
N GLN A 202 -14.79 2.88 -8.13
CA GLN A 202 -14.07 2.16 -9.18
C GLN A 202 -14.73 0.82 -9.53
N MET A 203 -15.21 0.04 -8.56
CA MET A 203 -15.89 -1.23 -8.84
C MET A 203 -17.20 -1.05 -9.62
N ARG A 204 -17.89 0.10 -9.46
CA ARG A 204 -19.14 0.39 -10.16
C ARG A 204 -18.92 1.07 -11.51
N ASN A 205 -17.99 2.02 -11.56
CA ASN A 205 -17.92 3.01 -12.64
C ASN A 205 -16.67 2.91 -13.52
N HIS A 206 -15.65 2.11 -13.17
CA HIS A 206 -14.44 2.04 -14.00
C HIS A 206 -14.82 1.56 -15.42
N PRO A 207 -14.34 2.21 -16.50
CA PRO A 207 -14.79 1.92 -17.86
C PRO A 207 -14.47 0.48 -18.31
N VAL A 208 -13.37 -0.08 -17.80
CA VAL A 208 -12.88 -1.41 -18.15
C VAL A 208 -13.43 -2.49 -17.20
N PRO A 209 -14.19 -3.50 -17.69
CA PRO A 209 -14.85 -4.50 -16.84
C PRO A 209 -13.92 -5.36 -15.97
N HIS A 210 -12.79 -5.81 -16.51
CA HIS A 210 -11.86 -6.62 -15.72
C HIS A 210 -11.22 -5.83 -14.58
N VAL A 211 -11.06 -4.51 -14.74
CA VAL A 211 -10.58 -3.63 -13.68
C VAL A 211 -11.65 -3.47 -12.60
N ARG A 212 -12.92 -3.27 -12.97
CA ARG A 212 -14.04 -3.26 -12.00
C ARG A 212 -14.05 -4.51 -11.14
N THR A 213 -13.80 -5.67 -11.74
CA THR A 213 -13.74 -6.96 -11.03
C THR A 213 -12.65 -6.98 -9.96
N LYS A 214 -11.48 -6.38 -10.21
CA LYS A 214 -10.41 -6.27 -9.21
C LYS A 214 -10.83 -5.44 -7.99
N PHE A 215 -11.51 -4.31 -8.23
CA PHE A 215 -12.03 -3.47 -7.16
C PHE A 215 -13.17 -4.14 -6.40
N LEU A 216 -14.04 -4.88 -7.10
CA LEU A 216 -15.12 -5.66 -6.49
C LEU A 216 -14.54 -6.74 -5.57
N ALA A 217 -13.53 -7.50 -6.02
CA ALA A 217 -12.90 -8.52 -5.20
C ALA A 217 -12.28 -7.95 -3.91
N ALA A 218 -11.66 -6.77 -3.97
CA ALA A 218 -11.18 -6.09 -2.77
C ALA A 218 -12.34 -5.58 -1.89
N TRP A 219 -13.37 -5.01 -2.50
CA TRP A 219 -14.56 -4.53 -1.79
C TRP A 219 -15.25 -5.64 -1.00
N ASP A 220 -15.37 -6.84 -1.57
CA ASP A 220 -16.03 -7.98 -0.94
C ASP A 220 -15.36 -8.36 0.39
N PHE A 221 -14.01 -8.30 0.48
CA PHE A 221 -13.30 -8.51 1.74
C PHE A 221 -13.70 -7.51 2.82
N TYR A 222 -13.81 -6.22 2.46
CA TYR A 222 -14.21 -5.18 3.41
C TYR A 222 -15.69 -5.32 3.80
N LYS A 223 -16.57 -5.65 2.85
CA LYS A 223 -18.01 -5.81 3.11
C LYS A 223 -18.29 -7.00 3.99
N GLN A 224 -17.56 -8.10 3.82
CA GLN A 224 -17.66 -9.27 4.69
C GLN A 224 -17.16 -8.97 6.11
N ARG A 225 -16.09 -8.18 6.26
CA ARG A 225 -15.49 -7.90 7.56
C ARG A 225 -16.26 -6.85 8.37
N TYR A 226 -16.75 -5.80 7.72
CA TYR A 226 -17.43 -4.68 8.38
C TYR A 226 -18.81 -4.41 7.76
N PRO A 227 -19.76 -5.36 7.81
CA PRO A 227 -21.02 -5.27 7.08
C PRO A 227 -21.87 -4.07 7.50
N GLU A 228 -22.02 -3.82 8.81
CA GLU A 228 -22.79 -2.68 9.34
C GLU A 228 -22.12 -1.34 9.02
N MET A 229 -20.81 -1.22 9.29
CA MET A 229 -20.04 -0.02 8.99
C MET A 229 -20.14 0.36 7.51
N LEU A 230 -19.92 -0.60 6.59
CA LEU A 230 -20.03 -0.33 5.17
C LEU A 230 -21.46 -0.08 4.73
N GLY A 231 -22.46 -0.71 5.35
CA GLY A 231 -23.88 -0.41 5.11
C GLY A 231 -24.19 1.06 5.39
N VAL A 232 -23.84 1.54 6.57
CA VAL A 232 -24.03 2.94 6.97
C VAL A 232 -23.27 3.91 6.05
N LEU A 233 -22.01 3.59 5.71
CA LEU A 233 -21.23 4.43 4.78
C LEU A 233 -21.86 4.48 3.38
N GLU A 234 -22.32 3.35 2.83
CA GLU A 234 -22.96 3.32 1.51
C GLU A 234 -24.25 4.15 1.48
N GLU A 235 -25.09 4.04 2.51
CA GLU A 235 -26.34 4.79 2.64
C GLU A 235 -26.13 6.30 2.79
N ASN A 236 -24.97 6.71 3.31
CA ASN A 236 -24.63 8.09 3.62
C ASN A 236 -23.48 8.64 2.76
N GLU A 237 -23.31 8.14 1.54
CA GLU A 237 -22.34 8.61 0.54
C GLU A 237 -20.88 8.69 1.05
N PHE A 238 -20.49 7.72 1.89
CA PHE A 238 -19.19 7.63 2.56
C PHE A 238 -18.87 8.81 3.49
N SER A 239 -19.89 9.46 4.06
CA SER A 239 -19.71 10.46 5.09
C SER A 239 -19.19 9.82 6.39
N VAL A 240 -17.97 10.16 6.81
CA VAL A 240 -17.38 9.66 8.07
C VAL A 240 -18.24 9.98 9.30
N ARG A 241 -19.02 11.06 9.24
CA ARG A 241 -19.93 11.49 10.32
C ARG A 241 -21.12 10.54 10.50
N SER A 242 -21.41 9.71 9.51
CA SER A 242 -22.44 8.67 9.63
C SER A 242 -22.02 7.53 10.56
N LEU A 243 -20.72 7.35 10.80
CA LEU A 243 -20.20 6.31 11.69
C LEU A 243 -20.43 6.61 13.18
N GLY A 244 -20.74 7.85 13.54
CA GLY A 244 -20.96 8.26 14.92
C GLY A 244 -20.69 9.75 15.12
N ARG A 245 -21.03 10.25 16.31
CA ARG A 245 -20.73 11.63 16.71
C ARG A 245 -19.28 11.70 17.22
N ALA A 246 -18.52 12.71 16.82
CA ALA A 246 -17.22 12.99 17.42
C ALA A 246 -16.89 14.47 17.27
N PRO A 247 -16.23 15.09 18.26
CA PRO A 247 -15.92 16.52 18.23
C PRO A 247 -14.84 16.88 17.22
N ASP A 248 -13.97 15.93 16.85
CA ASP A 248 -12.75 16.15 16.07
C ASP A 248 -12.84 15.69 14.60
N TRP A 249 -14.04 15.37 14.11
CA TRP A 249 -14.25 14.99 12.70
C TRP A 249 -13.71 16.01 11.71
N ASP A 250 -13.87 17.31 12.01
CA ASP A 250 -13.40 18.39 11.15
C ASP A 250 -11.87 18.48 11.10
N ASP A 251 -11.20 18.24 12.24
CA ASP A 251 -9.74 18.24 12.30
C ASP A 251 -9.16 17.05 11.53
N LEU A 252 -9.74 15.85 11.68
CA LEU A 252 -9.34 14.65 10.96
C LEU A 252 -9.53 14.80 9.43
N ASP A 253 -10.64 15.37 8.98
CA ASP A 253 -10.90 15.64 7.56
C ASP A 253 -9.93 16.69 7.01
N LYS A 254 -9.63 17.73 7.80
CA LYS A 254 -8.65 18.76 7.44
C LYS A 254 -7.24 18.18 7.30
N TYR A 255 -6.81 17.31 8.22
CA TYR A 255 -5.51 16.64 8.14
C TYR A 255 -5.44 15.73 6.91
N MET A 256 -6.48 14.93 6.64
CA MET A 256 -6.56 14.11 5.44
C MET A 256 -6.46 14.94 4.17
N LYS A 257 -7.24 16.01 4.04
CA LYS A 257 -7.21 16.88 2.85
C LYS A 257 -5.84 17.53 2.65
N ARG A 258 -5.20 17.97 3.74
CA ARG A 258 -3.84 18.53 3.71
C ARG A 258 -2.85 17.51 3.17
N ASP A 259 -2.86 16.29 3.69
CA ASP A 259 -1.89 15.25 3.35
C ASP A 259 -2.12 14.72 1.93
N ILE A 260 -3.38 14.50 1.52
CA ILE A 260 -3.72 14.19 0.12
C ILE A 260 -3.23 15.29 -0.82
N SER A 261 -3.42 16.56 -0.47
CA SER A 261 -2.93 17.69 -1.27
C SER A 261 -1.41 17.73 -1.34
N TYR A 262 -0.72 17.43 -0.24
CA TYR A 262 0.74 17.31 -0.22
C TYR A 262 1.21 16.20 -1.17
N PHE A 263 0.69 14.97 -1.02
CA PHE A 263 1.06 13.83 -1.87
C PHE A 263 0.63 14.02 -3.33
N LYS A 264 -0.42 14.80 -3.63
CA LYS A 264 -0.76 15.18 -5.02
C LYS A 264 0.34 16.01 -5.68
N ARG A 265 1.06 16.81 -4.89
CA ARG A 265 2.08 17.75 -5.36
C ARG A 265 3.49 17.21 -5.20
N ILE A 266 3.71 16.19 -4.37
CA ILE A 266 5.03 15.59 -4.18
C ILE A 266 5.60 15.13 -5.53
N GLY A 267 6.90 15.31 -5.72
CA GLY A 267 7.55 15.08 -7.00
C GLY A 267 7.42 16.20 -8.02
N SER A 268 6.58 17.22 -7.80
CA SER A 268 6.53 18.40 -8.68
C SER A 268 7.81 19.22 -8.59
N GLY A 269 8.39 19.57 -9.74
CA GLY A 269 9.63 20.36 -9.80
C GLY A 269 10.92 19.55 -9.57
N THR A 270 10.82 18.25 -9.29
CA THR A 270 11.97 17.31 -9.31
C THR A 270 12.63 17.25 -10.69
N LYS A 271 13.89 16.76 -10.75
CA LYS A 271 14.58 16.54 -12.03
C LYS A 271 13.75 15.65 -12.97
N LEU A 272 13.12 14.60 -12.45
CA LEU A 272 12.26 13.69 -13.20
C LEU A 272 11.03 14.41 -13.77
N SER A 273 10.25 15.11 -12.93
CA SER A 273 9.09 15.86 -13.42
C SER A 273 9.44 16.98 -14.42
N LYS A 274 10.59 17.63 -14.25
CA LYS A 274 11.13 18.63 -15.19
C LYS A 274 11.56 18.00 -16.53
N ALA A 275 12.21 16.84 -16.49
CA ALA A 275 12.57 16.09 -17.69
C ALA A 275 11.34 15.62 -18.47
N ILE A 276 10.30 15.19 -17.75
CA ILE A 276 9.00 14.78 -18.33
C ILE A 276 8.25 15.96 -18.98
N THR A 277 8.26 17.14 -18.34
CA THR A 277 7.51 18.33 -18.81
C THR A 277 8.26 19.17 -19.85
N SER A 278 9.55 18.93 -20.06
CA SER A 278 10.36 19.67 -21.04
C SER A 278 11.42 18.76 -21.68
N PRO A 279 11.00 17.77 -22.50
CA PRO A 279 11.91 16.80 -23.11
C PRO A 279 13.01 17.46 -23.97
N ASN A 280 12.72 18.61 -24.59
CA ASN A 280 13.68 19.33 -25.45
C ASN A 280 14.74 20.16 -24.70
N LYS A 281 14.65 20.33 -23.37
CA LYS A 281 15.67 21.04 -22.57
C LYS A 281 16.64 20.13 -21.82
N PHE A 282 16.33 18.84 -21.70
CA PHE A 282 17.23 17.84 -21.10
C PHE A 282 18.05 17.11 -22.18
N LYS A 283 18.80 17.87 -22.98
CA LYS A 283 19.99 17.28 -23.63
C LYS A 283 21.03 17.06 -22.53
N HIS A 284 21.26 15.79 -22.21
CA HIS A 284 22.26 15.30 -21.27
C HIS A 284 23.58 16.08 -21.33
N LYS A 285 23.95 16.73 -20.22
CA LYS A 285 25.37 16.85 -19.84
C LYS A 285 25.78 15.54 -19.17
N PHE A 286 25.94 14.48 -19.96
CA PHE A 286 26.96 13.46 -19.64
C PHE A 286 28.27 13.98 -20.23
N SER A 287 28.83 15.02 -19.60
CA SER A 287 30.22 15.37 -19.86
C SER A 287 31.09 14.33 -19.15
N LYS A 288 31.75 13.52 -19.96
CA LYS A 288 32.89 12.67 -19.58
C LYS A 288 33.71 13.29 -18.45
N SER A 289 33.91 12.53 -17.38
CA SER A 289 35.11 12.64 -16.54
C SER A 289 35.62 11.24 -16.26
N PHE A 290 36.11 10.58 -17.32
CA PHE A 290 37.24 9.67 -17.17
C PHE A 290 38.49 10.51 -17.41
N LYS A 291 39.21 10.82 -16.33
CA LYS A 291 40.63 11.16 -16.31
C LYS A 291 41.19 10.61 -15.00
N GLY A 292 42.20 9.74 -15.12
CA GLY A 292 42.92 9.09 -14.03
C GLY A 292 42.74 7.60 -14.05
#